data_AF-A0A941VFX7-F1
#
_entry.id   AF-A0A941VFX7-F1
#
_cell.length_a   1.000
_cell.length_b   1.000
_cell.length_c   1.000
_cell.angle_alpha   90.00
_cell.angle_beta   90.00
_cell.angle_gamma   90.00
#
_symmetry.space_group_name_H-M   'P 1'
#
loop_
_entity.id
_entity.type
_entity.pdbx_description
1 polymer ?
#
loop_
_entity_poly.entity_id
_entity_poly.type
_entity_poly.pdbx_seq_one_letter_code
_entity_poly.pdbx_strand_id
1 'polypeptide(L)'
;MRRLSTGQADFEARLAELLAFEAAQDPQVDATVAAILADVKARGDAAVLEYTARFDGVTARTLAELEIPRSEMQAALARIPAVRRAALETAAARVRDYHQRQRAQSWGYTD
;
A
#
# COMPACT_ATOMS: atom_id res chain seq x y z
N MET A 1 -10.21 28.52 -3.97
CA MET A 1 -10.31 27.90 -2.62
C MET A 1 -11.76 28.01 -2.16
N ARG A 2 -12.41 26.90 -1.79
CA ARG A 2 -13.81 26.90 -1.32
C ARG A 2 -13.84 27.44 0.12
N ARG A 3 -14.67 28.46 0.40
CA ARG A 3 -14.82 29.06 1.74
C ARG A 3 -16.25 28.83 2.23
N LEU A 4 -16.38 28.29 3.43
CA LEU A 4 -17.65 28.09 4.14
C LEU A 4 -17.67 29.03 5.35
N SER A 5 -18.86 29.46 5.76
CA SER A 5 -19.08 30.25 6.98
C SER A 5 -20.24 29.66 7.74
N THR A 6 -20.06 29.40 9.04
CA THR A 6 -21.07 28.83 9.94
C THR A 6 -22.30 29.71 10.11
N GLY A 7 -22.22 30.99 9.73
CA GLY A 7 -23.35 31.93 9.75
C GLY A 7 -24.23 31.90 8.50
N GLN A 8 -23.88 31.12 7.48
CA GLN A 8 -24.73 30.98 6.29
C GLN A 8 -25.81 29.93 6.54
N ALA A 9 -27.04 30.21 6.12
CA ALA A 9 -28.18 29.31 6.30
C ALA A 9 -27.99 27.95 5.60
N ASP A 10 -27.13 27.89 4.58
CA ASP A 10 -26.79 26.71 3.81
C ASP A 10 -25.46 26.05 4.23
N PHE A 11 -24.87 26.48 5.35
CA PHE A 11 -23.57 25.99 5.83
C PHE A 11 -23.52 24.46 5.93
N GLU A 12 -24.50 23.84 6.60
CA GLU A 12 -24.55 22.39 6.80
C GLU A 12 -24.61 21.62 5.47
N ALA A 13 -25.42 22.10 4.52
CA ALA A 13 -25.54 21.48 3.20
C ALA A 13 -24.21 21.57 2.42
N ARG A 14 -23.56 22.73 2.48
CA ARG A 14 -22.27 22.97 1.80
C ARG A 14 -21.12 22.23 2.48
N LEU A 15 -21.17 22.03 3.80
CA LEU A 15 -20.22 21.22 4.53
C LEU A 15 -20.42 19.73 4.19
N ALA A 16 -21.66 19.26 4.16
CA ALA A 16 -21.99 17.90 3.74
C ALA A 16 -21.50 17.62 2.31
N GLU A 17 -21.68 18.55 1.37
CA GLU A 17 -21.16 18.44 0.00
C GLU A 17 -19.62 18.42 -0.04
N LEU A 18 -18.95 19.21 0.80
CA LEU A 18 -17.48 19.21 0.86
C LEU A 18 -16.93 17.91 1.48
N LEU A 19 -17.64 17.36 2.46
CA LEU A 19 -17.31 16.10 3.12
C LEU A 19 -17.83 14.89 2.34
N ALA A 20 -18.66 15.10 1.33
CA ALA A 20 -19.13 14.06 0.42
C ALA A 20 -17.93 13.57 -0.39
N PHE A 21 -17.23 12.60 0.18
CA PHE A 21 -16.27 11.79 -0.52
C PHE A 21 -17.05 10.84 -1.41
N GLU A 22 -17.27 11.23 -2.66
CA GLU A 22 -17.70 10.28 -3.69
C GLU A 22 -16.53 9.35 -3.99
N ALA A 23 -16.51 8.21 -3.29
CA ALA A 23 -15.85 7.03 -3.79
C ALA A 23 -16.65 6.53 -5.00
N ALA A 24 -16.55 7.24 -6.13
CA ALA A 24 -17.07 6.73 -7.38
C ALA A 24 -16.27 5.46 -7.73
N GLN A 25 -16.80 4.31 -7.31
CA GLN A 25 -16.28 3.02 -7.72
C GLN A 25 -16.70 2.81 -9.17
N ASP A 26 -15.74 2.91 -10.08
CA ASP A 26 -15.95 2.58 -11.48
C ASP A 26 -16.28 1.08 -11.57
N PRO A 27 -17.51 0.68 -11.98
CA PRO A 27 -17.90 -0.73 -12.05
C PRO A 27 -17.01 -1.55 -13.00
N GLN A 28 -16.36 -0.89 -13.96
CA GLN A 28 -15.41 -1.55 -14.86
C GLN A 28 -14.12 -1.94 -14.14
N VAL A 29 -13.66 -1.11 -13.20
CA VAL A 29 -12.50 -1.43 -12.37
C VAL A 29 -12.83 -2.63 -11.47
N ASP A 30 -14.00 -2.62 -10.84
CA ASP A 30 -14.44 -3.74 -9.99
C ASP A 30 -14.53 -5.05 -10.78
N ALA A 31 -15.13 -5.02 -11.97
CA ALA A 31 -15.21 -6.19 -12.85
C ALA A 31 -13.84 -6.69 -13.29
N THR A 32 -12.92 -5.77 -13.60
CA THR A 32 -11.54 -6.10 -14.02
C THR A 32 -10.77 -6.76 -12.87
N VAL A 33 -10.82 -6.20 -11.66
CA VAL A 33 -10.14 -6.76 -10.49
C VAL A 33 -10.73 -8.12 -10.13
N ALA A 34 -12.06 -8.27 -10.17
CA ALA A 34 -12.71 -9.56 -9.91
C ALA A 34 -12.24 -10.65 -10.89
N ALA A 35 -12.11 -10.31 -12.18
CA ALA A 35 -11.57 -11.23 -13.19
C ALA A 35 -10.11 -11.59 -12.91
N ILE A 36 -9.24 -10.62 -12.59
CA ILE A 36 -7.83 -10.87 -12.24
C ILE A 36 -7.72 -11.82 -11.04
N LEU A 37 -8.50 -11.58 -9.99
CA LEU A 37 -8.50 -12.42 -8.79
C LEU A 37 -8.98 -13.86 -9.10
N ALA A 38 -10.02 -14.00 -9.92
CA ALA A 38 -10.51 -15.31 -10.36
C ALA A 38 -9.45 -16.06 -11.18
N ASP A 39 -8.76 -15.37 -12.08
CA ASP A 39 -7.69 -15.93 -12.91
C ASP A 39 -6.48 -16.36 -12.08
N VAL A 40 -6.02 -15.52 -11.14
CA VAL A 40 -4.91 -15.88 -10.24
C VAL A 40 -5.30 -17.06 -9.35
N LYS A 41 -6.55 -17.12 -8.88
CA LYS A 41 -7.04 -18.28 -8.12
C LYS A 41 -7.07 -19.56 -8.95
N ALA A 42 -7.43 -19.48 -10.22
CA ALA A 42 -7.57 -20.64 -11.09
C ALA A 42 -6.23 -21.12 -11.69
N ARG A 43 -5.34 -20.19 -12.04
CA ARG A 43 -4.11 -20.46 -12.81
C ARG A 43 -2.81 -20.20 -12.04
N GLY A 44 -2.89 -19.61 -10.85
CA GLY A 44 -1.73 -19.32 -10.00
C GLY A 44 -0.67 -18.47 -10.70
N ASP A 45 0.59 -18.87 -10.58
CA ASP A 45 1.78 -18.21 -11.11
C ASP A 45 1.67 -17.82 -12.59
N ALA A 46 1.01 -18.65 -13.41
CA ALA A 46 0.85 -18.36 -14.84
C ALA A 46 0.05 -17.06 -15.08
N ALA A 47 -1.02 -16.82 -14.30
CA ALA A 47 -1.77 -15.58 -14.37
C ALA A 47 -0.96 -14.40 -13.82
N VAL A 48 -0.21 -14.61 -12.74
CA VAL A 48 0.66 -13.56 -12.17
C VAL A 48 1.71 -13.11 -13.19
N LEU A 49 2.42 -14.04 -13.82
CA LEU A 49 3.43 -13.74 -14.84
C LEU A 49 2.82 -13.00 -16.05
N GLU A 50 1.63 -13.41 -16.49
CA GLU A 50 0.90 -12.76 -17.58
C GLU A 50 0.53 -11.32 -17.23
N TYR A 51 -0.04 -11.08 -16.04
CA TYR A 51 -0.42 -9.74 -15.61
C TYR A 51 0.77 -8.84 -15.30
N THR A 52 1.86 -9.38 -14.75
CA THR A 52 3.13 -8.65 -14.59
C THR A 52 3.69 -8.22 -15.94
N ALA A 53 3.69 -9.10 -16.95
CA ALA A 53 4.12 -8.71 -18.29
C ALA A 53 3.20 -7.65 -18.91
N ARG A 54 1.89 -7.76 -18.71
CA ARG A 54 0.90 -6.84 -19.26
C ARG A 54 0.92 -5.45 -18.64
N PHE A 55 0.99 -5.36 -17.32
CA PHE A 55 0.81 -4.11 -16.58
C PHE A 55 2.15 -3.45 -16.22
N ASP A 56 3.17 -4.25 -15.87
CA ASP A 56 4.47 -3.74 -15.42
C ASP A 56 5.52 -3.76 -16.56
N GLY A 57 5.22 -4.45 -17.67
CA GLY A 57 6.15 -4.61 -18.79
C GLY A 57 7.33 -5.53 -18.50
N VAL A 58 7.27 -6.31 -17.41
CA VAL A 58 8.34 -7.22 -16.97
C VAL A 58 8.00 -8.64 -17.39
N THR A 59 8.85 -9.25 -18.22
CA THR A 59 8.70 -10.65 -18.63
C THR A 59 9.61 -11.54 -17.80
N ALA A 60 9.04 -12.58 -17.19
CA ALA A 60 9.73 -13.61 -16.44
C ALA A 60 9.14 -14.99 -16.77
N ARG A 61 9.93 -16.05 -16.59
CA ARG A 61 9.47 -17.43 -16.83
C ARG A 61 8.94 -18.10 -15.56
N THR A 62 9.38 -17.62 -14.40
CA THR A 62 9.00 -18.16 -13.09
C THR A 62 8.84 -17.02 -12.10
N LEU A 63 8.05 -17.19 -11.04
CA LEU A 63 7.95 -16.17 -10.00
C LEU A 63 9.27 -15.91 -9.28
N ALA A 64 10.17 -16.90 -9.20
CA ALA A 64 11.49 -16.72 -8.61
C ALA A 64 12.34 -15.70 -9.39
N GLU A 65 12.12 -15.54 -10.70
CA GLU A 65 12.79 -14.51 -11.51
C GLU A 65 12.26 -13.09 -11.22
N LEU A 66 11.09 -12.96 -10.59
CA LEU A 66 10.52 -11.67 -10.15
C LEU A 66 10.96 -11.27 -8.73
N GLU A 67 11.54 -12.20 -7.96
CA GLU A 67 12.03 -11.91 -6.62
C GLU A 67 13.32 -11.09 -6.68
N ILE A 68 13.35 -9.95 -5.96
CA ILE A 68 14.57 -9.14 -5.84
C ILE A 68 15.52 -9.83 -4.87
N PRO A 69 16.74 -10.24 -5.29
CA PRO A 69 17.67 -10.92 -4.41
C PRO A 69 18.14 -10.03 -3.25
N ARG A 70 18.43 -10.65 -2.10
CA ARG A 70 18.95 -9.94 -0.93
C ARG A 70 20.25 -9.17 -1.20
N SER A 71 21.10 -9.70 -2.07
CA SER A 71 22.32 -9.02 -2.50
C SER A 71 22.02 -7.70 -3.22
N GLU A 72 21.02 -7.67 -4.09
CA GLU A 72 20.59 -6.46 -4.80
C GLU A 72 19.97 -5.44 -3.85
N MET A 73 19.15 -5.90 -2.88
CA MET A 73 18.63 -5.04 -1.82
C MET A 73 19.75 -4.37 -1.00
N GLN A 74 20.79 -5.12 -0.63
CA GLN A 74 21.96 -4.59 0.09
C GLN A 74 22.77 -3.61 -0.77
N ALA A 75 22.97 -3.93 -2.05
CA ALA A 75 23.63 -3.03 -2.99
C ALA A 75 22.84 -1.73 -3.18
N ALA A 76 21.51 -1.79 -3.26
CA ALA A 76 20.65 -0.61 -3.32
C ALA A 76 20.80 0.25 -2.06
N LEU A 77 20.74 -0.35 -0.87
CA LEU A 77 20.97 0.35 0.40
C LEU A 77 22.35 1.04 0.44
N ALA A 78 23.40 0.35 -0.01
CA ALA A 78 24.76 0.89 -0.03
C ALA A 78 24.93 2.05 -1.03
N ARG A 79 24.14 2.09 -2.11
CA ARG A 79 24.18 3.18 -3.11
C ARG A 79 23.46 4.45 -2.67
N ILE A 80 22.67 4.43 -1.58
CA ILE A 80 21.98 5.61 -1.09
C ILE A 80 23.00 6.60 -0.50
N PRO A 81 22.98 7.89 -0.89
CA PRO A 81 23.89 8.88 -0.30
C PRO A 81 23.75 8.97 1.22
N ALA A 82 24.88 9.09 1.92
CA ALA A 82 24.96 8.93 3.37
C ALA A 82 23.91 9.72 4.15
N VAL A 83 23.69 11.00 3.80
CA VAL A 83 22.69 11.85 4.48
C VAL A 83 21.26 11.30 4.33
N ARG A 84 20.90 10.83 3.12
CA ARG A 84 19.58 10.22 2.86
C ARG A 84 19.43 8.88 3.57
N ARG A 85 20.49 8.08 3.58
CA ARG A 85 20.51 6.80 4.30
C ARG A 85 20.30 7.01 5.80
N ALA A 86 21.05 7.93 6.41
CA ALA A 86 20.92 8.24 7.83
C ALA A 86 19.50 8.74 8.19
N ALA A 87 18.87 9.53 7.33
CA ALA A 87 17.50 9.99 7.52
C ALA A 87 16.50 8.81 7.49
N LEU A 88 16.61 7.89 6.52
CA LEU A 88 15.78 6.70 6.41
C LEU A 88 15.97 5.75 7.62
N GLU A 89 17.22 5.51 8.03
CA GLU A 89 17.54 4.67 9.19
C GLU A 89 16.98 5.27 10.49
N THR A 90 17.08 6.59 10.66
CA THR A 90 16.50 7.29 11.81
C THR A 90 14.97 7.20 11.84
N ALA A 91 14.31 7.37 10.68
CA ALA A 91 12.86 7.20 10.58
C ALA A 91 12.44 5.77 10.91
N ALA A 92 13.13 4.77 10.36
CA ALA A 92 12.86 3.36 10.62
C ALA A 92 13.06 3.00 12.12
N ALA A 93 14.09 3.55 12.77
CA ALA A 93 14.32 3.37 14.21
C ALA A 93 13.16 3.94 15.04
N ARG A 94 12.72 5.17 14.75
CA ARG A 94 11.59 5.79 15.47
C ARG A 94 10.29 5.03 15.30
N VAL A 95 9.97 4.58 14.08
CA VAL A 95 8.78 3.75 13.81
C VAL A 95 8.87 2.46 14.61
N ARG A 96 10.02 1.79 14.60
CA ARG A 96 10.23 0.54 15.36
C ARG A 96 10.06 0.75 16.86
N ASP A 97 10.72 1.76 17.44
CA ASP A 97 10.69 2.03 18.87
C ASP A 97 9.27 2.31 19.38
N TYR A 98 8.46 2.98 18.56
CA TYR A 98 7.05 3.22 18.88
C TYR A 98 6.23 1.93 18.82
N HIS A 99 6.30 1.18 17.71
CA HIS A 99 5.51 -0.05 17.54
C HIS A 99 5.92 -1.16 18.51
N GLN A 100 7.18 -1.20 18.95
CA GLN A 100 7.62 -2.13 20.00
C GLN A 100 6.86 -1.93 21.31
N ARG A 101 6.48 -0.69 21.65
CA ARG A 101 5.70 -0.36 22.86
C ARG A 101 4.21 -0.69 22.70
N GLN A 102 3.72 -0.81 21.47
CA GLN A 102 2.33 -1.18 21.17
C GLN A 102 2.11 -2.69 21.11
N ARG A 103 3.17 -3.52 21.19
CA ARG A 103 3.03 -4.97 21.18
C ARG A 103 2.22 -5.41 22.40
N ALA A 104 1.07 -6.02 22.14
CA ALA A 104 0.27 -6.65 23.19
C ALA A 104 1.11 -7.70 23.91
N GLN A 105 1.08 -7.68 25.24
CA GLN A 105 1.67 -8.74 26.04
C GLN A 105 0.65 -9.89 26.14
N SER A 106 1.13 -11.12 25.99
CA SER A 106 0.34 -12.29 26.38
C SER A 106 0.09 -12.25 27.88
N TRP A 107 -1.05 -12.77 28.33
CA TRP A 107 -1.38 -12.90 29.75
C TRP A 107 -1.75 -14.34 30.07
N GLY A 108 -1.56 -14.73 31.33
CA GLY A 108 -1.98 -16.00 31.89
C GLY A 108 -2.28 -15.82 33.37
N TYR A 109 -3.14 -16.67 33.91
CA TYR A 109 -3.53 -16.70 35.31
C TYR A 109 -3.64 -18.18 35.77
N THR A 110 -3.47 -18.43 37.06
CA THR A 110 -3.62 -19.76 37.67
C THR A 110 -4.56 -19.62 38.87
N ASP A 111 -5.58 -20.47 38.93
CA ASP A 111 -6.61 -20.49 39.98
C ASP A 111 -6.07 -20.88 41.36
#